data_AF-A0A6H5I0Y3-F1
#
_entry.id   AF-A0A6H5I0Y3-F1
#
_cell.length_a   1.000
_cell.length_b   1.000
_cell.length_c   1.000
_cell.angle_alpha   90.00
_cell.angle_beta   90.00
_cell.angle_gamma   90.00
#
_symmetry.space_group_name_H-M   'P 1'
#
loop_
_entity.id
_entity.type
_entity.pdbx_description
1 polymer ?
#
loop_
_entity_poly.entity_id
_entity_poly.type
_entity_poly.pdbx_seq_one_letter_code
_entity_poly.pdbx_strand_id
1 'polypeptide(L)'
;MTELRKTDDCYEQLPVTFQNQSMFLAPRTRILVANGKEVQCDGRLPPMFNLGDQWYRSIPHIVPAATPEILAPKMTPAWKYISPESLAIGGIYSEKDTKKLRDLIVFPLKRGAIMNTILRGATGHHVNTDGISISPFLTEKILNDIAANSWSKIWGGFISFGTYSAGLIGIFMFFRAVKLIVDTTIHSYALYTIYGWSIHLLGALWDSVTYLLLHIGQRRQHEGHVVNIERLDREREIQREGDRHIYAENIPMIQQEPTTLARDTPTAPARDTLTALAANTDSSTAPPLPSEYTHASTTKVRRNAWKSFSKAWVRSS
;
A
#
# COMPACT_ATOMS: atom_id res chain seq x y z
N MET A 1 -41.15 -35.79 -10.88
CA MET A 1 -42.31 -35.40 -10.05
C MET A 1 -42.05 -34.03 -9.46
N THR A 2 -43.11 -33.25 -9.23
CA THR A 2 -43.06 -31.94 -8.56
C THR A 2 -43.95 -32.03 -7.32
N GLU A 3 -43.42 -31.71 -6.15
CA GLU A 3 -44.13 -31.89 -4.88
C GLU A 3 -44.17 -30.58 -4.10
N LEU A 4 -45.23 -30.36 -3.33
CA LEU A 4 -45.39 -29.17 -2.50
C LEU A 4 -44.50 -29.29 -1.25
N ARG A 5 -43.61 -28.32 -1.05
CA ARG A 5 -42.64 -28.33 0.06
C ARG A 5 -43.19 -27.49 1.21
N LYS A 6 -43.14 -28.03 2.43
CA LYS A 6 -43.47 -27.26 3.64
C LYS A 6 -42.31 -26.32 4.00
N THR A 7 -42.65 -25.10 4.41
CA THR A 7 -41.74 -24.12 5.01
C THR A 7 -42.36 -23.51 6.26
N ASP A 8 -41.50 -22.96 7.12
CA ASP A 8 -41.88 -22.15 8.26
C ASP A 8 -41.89 -20.65 7.87
N ASP A 9 -41.00 -20.25 6.96
CA ASP A 9 -40.95 -18.91 6.34
C ASP A 9 -41.98 -18.75 5.21
N CYS A 10 -42.40 -17.50 4.97
CA CYS A 10 -43.36 -17.14 3.92
C CYS A 10 -42.69 -16.56 2.67
N TYR A 11 -43.19 -16.93 1.49
CA TYR A 11 -42.65 -16.53 0.18
C TYR A 11 -43.77 -16.09 -0.79
N GLU A 12 -43.46 -15.19 -1.72
CA GLU A 12 -44.38 -14.77 -2.79
C GLU A 12 -44.56 -15.87 -3.87
N GLN A 13 -43.61 -16.79 -3.97
CA GLN A 13 -43.64 -17.96 -4.86
C GLN A 13 -43.86 -19.25 -4.06
N LEU A 14 -44.60 -20.20 -4.63
CA LEU A 14 -44.98 -21.44 -3.96
C LEU A 14 -43.75 -22.36 -3.80
N PRO A 15 -43.35 -22.75 -2.57
CA PRO A 15 -42.20 -23.63 -2.37
C PRO A 15 -42.48 -25.06 -2.85
N VAL A 16 -41.58 -25.60 -3.68
CA VAL A 16 -41.72 -26.93 -4.29
C VAL A 16 -40.41 -27.72 -4.26
N THR A 17 -40.52 -29.04 -4.33
CA THR A 17 -39.41 -29.95 -4.63
C THR A 17 -39.56 -30.45 -6.06
N PHE A 18 -38.54 -30.27 -6.90
CA PHE A 18 -38.50 -30.74 -8.28
C PHE A 18 -37.17 -31.44 -8.54
N GLN A 19 -37.20 -32.67 -9.06
CA GLN A 19 -35.99 -33.47 -9.31
C GLN A 19 -35.03 -33.54 -8.08
N ASN A 20 -35.62 -33.68 -6.88
CA ASN A 20 -34.92 -33.66 -5.59
C ASN A 20 -34.14 -32.36 -5.26
N GLN A 21 -34.48 -31.25 -5.93
CA GLN A 21 -33.97 -29.91 -5.62
C GLN A 21 -35.10 -29.02 -5.07
N SER A 22 -34.77 -28.20 -4.06
CA SER A 22 -35.68 -27.18 -3.54
C SER A 22 -35.73 -25.98 -4.49
N MET A 23 -36.91 -25.68 -5.02
CA MET A 23 -37.17 -24.53 -5.87
C MET A 23 -38.49 -23.85 -5.48
N PHE A 24 -38.84 -22.79 -6.20
CA PHE A 24 -40.08 -22.05 -6.00
C PHE A 24 -40.81 -21.87 -7.34
N LEU A 25 -42.13 -21.92 -7.31
CA LEU A 25 -42.99 -21.82 -8.50
C LEU A 25 -43.63 -20.43 -8.57
N ALA A 26 -43.36 -19.69 -9.65
CA ALA A 26 -43.86 -18.33 -9.84
C ALA A 26 -45.40 -18.30 -10.02
N PRO A 27 -46.16 -17.47 -9.28
CA PRO A 27 -47.62 -17.56 -9.18
C PRO A 27 -48.37 -17.40 -10.51
N ARG A 28 -47.90 -16.50 -11.40
CA ARG A 28 -48.58 -16.20 -12.67
C ARG A 28 -48.07 -17.02 -13.85
N THR A 29 -46.77 -17.29 -13.92
CA THR A 29 -46.14 -17.93 -15.08
C THR A 29 -45.89 -19.42 -14.91
N ARG A 30 -46.02 -19.96 -13.68
CA ARG A 30 -45.67 -21.34 -13.32
C ARG A 30 -44.24 -21.75 -13.73
N ILE A 31 -43.33 -20.76 -13.82
CA ILE A 31 -41.89 -20.98 -14.04
C ILE A 31 -41.25 -21.36 -12.70
N LEU A 32 -40.35 -22.33 -12.72
CA LEU A 32 -39.52 -22.71 -11.58
C LEU A 32 -38.32 -21.77 -11.46
N VAL A 33 -38.08 -21.26 -10.26
CA VAL A 33 -36.94 -20.40 -9.91
C VAL A 33 -36.20 -20.94 -8.69
N ALA A 34 -34.88 -20.81 -8.65
CA ALA A 34 -34.07 -21.30 -7.54
C ALA A 34 -34.30 -20.52 -6.24
N ASN A 35 -34.51 -19.20 -6.33
CA ASN A 35 -34.66 -18.31 -5.18
C ASN A 35 -36.09 -17.77 -5.10
N GLY A 36 -36.74 -17.97 -3.95
CA GLY A 36 -38.00 -17.31 -3.59
C GLY A 36 -37.74 -15.91 -3.05
N LYS A 37 -38.70 -15.01 -3.24
CA LYS A 37 -38.77 -13.72 -2.55
C LYS A 37 -39.52 -13.93 -1.24
N GLU A 38 -38.78 -13.84 -0.14
CA GLU A 38 -39.31 -13.86 1.23
C GLU A 38 -40.24 -12.66 1.46
N VAL A 39 -41.31 -12.88 2.22
CA VAL A 39 -42.31 -11.87 2.57
C VAL A 39 -42.77 -12.04 4.01
N GLN A 40 -43.24 -10.96 4.64
CA GLN A 40 -43.83 -11.04 5.98
C GLN A 40 -45.10 -11.91 5.96
N CYS A 41 -45.23 -12.83 6.91
CA CYS A 41 -46.40 -13.69 7.08
C CYS A 41 -47.65 -12.91 7.61
N ASP A 42 -48.27 -12.04 6.80
CA ASP A 42 -49.58 -11.44 7.14
C ASP A 42 -50.73 -12.30 6.60
N GLY A 43 -51.48 -12.92 7.51
CA GLY A 43 -52.65 -13.75 7.20
C GLY A 43 -53.85 -13.01 6.60
N ARG A 44 -53.84 -11.68 6.52
CA ARG A 44 -54.92 -10.88 5.90
C ARG A 44 -54.98 -10.99 4.38
N LEU A 45 -53.82 -11.12 3.72
CA LEU A 45 -53.70 -11.13 2.25
C LEU A 45 -52.75 -12.25 1.79
N PRO A 46 -53.09 -13.52 2.05
CA PRO A 46 -52.22 -14.64 1.71
C PRO A 46 -52.13 -14.82 0.19
N PRO A 47 -50.94 -15.12 -0.38
CA PRO A 47 -50.84 -15.48 -1.79
C PRO A 47 -51.62 -16.77 -2.07
N MET A 48 -52.50 -16.70 -3.06
CA MET A 48 -53.37 -17.80 -3.51
C MET A 48 -52.91 -18.32 -4.87
N PHE A 49 -52.84 -19.65 -4.99
CA PHE A 49 -52.34 -20.36 -6.17
C PHE A 49 -53.43 -21.31 -6.67
N ASN A 50 -53.70 -21.27 -7.98
CA ASN A 50 -54.59 -22.21 -8.64
C ASN A 50 -53.80 -23.44 -9.12
N LEU A 51 -54.12 -24.62 -8.59
CA LEU A 51 -53.44 -25.90 -8.81
C LEU A 51 -54.47 -26.95 -9.24
N GLY A 52 -54.61 -27.14 -10.55
CA GLY A 52 -55.71 -27.93 -11.11
C GLY A 52 -57.03 -27.16 -10.99
N ASP A 53 -58.01 -27.76 -10.31
CA ASP A 53 -59.34 -27.19 -10.06
C ASP A 53 -59.50 -26.62 -8.64
N GLN A 54 -58.46 -26.67 -7.80
CA GLN A 54 -58.49 -26.15 -6.43
C GLN A 54 -57.51 -25.00 -6.20
N TRP A 55 -57.96 -24.06 -5.38
CA TRP A 55 -57.17 -22.94 -4.89
C TRP A 55 -56.51 -23.30 -3.55
N TYR A 56 -55.25 -22.92 -3.40
CA TYR A 56 -54.48 -23.10 -2.18
C TYR A 56 -53.88 -21.76 -1.75
N ARG A 57 -53.87 -21.48 -0.44
CA ARG A 57 -53.20 -20.33 0.17
C ARG A 57 -51.93 -20.79 0.90
N SER A 58 -50.88 -19.97 0.86
CA SER A 58 -49.53 -20.36 1.33
C SER A 58 -48.98 -19.43 2.41
N ILE A 59 -49.50 -19.51 3.65
CA ILE A 59 -48.97 -18.79 4.83
C ILE A 59 -49.11 -19.65 6.10
N PRO A 60 -47.99 -19.95 6.80
CA PRO A 60 -46.72 -20.36 6.19
C PRO A 60 -46.88 -21.70 5.46
N HIS A 61 -47.82 -22.52 5.91
CA HIS A 61 -48.15 -23.81 5.31
C HIS A 61 -49.17 -23.66 4.19
N ILE A 62 -49.12 -24.60 3.23
CA ILE A 62 -50.03 -24.64 2.08
C ILE A 62 -51.31 -25.36 2.50
N VAL A 63 -52.45 -24.68 2.42
CA VAL A 63 -53.77 -25.20 2.77
C VAL A 63 -54.81 -24.82 1.70
N PRO A 64 -55.88 -25.62 1.48
CA PRO A 64 -56.93 -25.26 0.52
C PRO A 64 -57.63 -23.95 0.91
N ALA A 65 -58.17 -23.28 -0.10
CA ALA A 65 -58.86 -22.00 -0.03
C ALA A 65 -60.09 -22.00 -0.96
N ALA A 66 -61.05 -21.12 -0.68
CA ALA A 66 -62.20 -20.93 -1.56
C ALA A 66 -61.78 -20.32 -2.91
N THR A 67 -62.53 -20.61 -3.97
CA THR A 67 -62.36 -19.98 -5.27
C THR A 67 -62.64 -18.47 -5.17
N PRO A 68 -61.74 -17.59 -5.63
CA PRO A 68 -61.94 -16.14 -5.57
C PRO A 68 -63.02 -15.67 -6.56
N GLU A 69 -63.72 -14.59 -6.20
CA GLU A 69 -64.74 -13.98 -7.06
C GLU A 69 -64.09 -13.31 -8.29
N ILE A 70 -64.66 -13.54 -9.47
CA ILE A 70 -64.16 -12.97 -10.73
C ILE A 70 -64.73 -11.55 -10.90
N LEU A 71 -63.91 -10.55 -10.57
CA LEU A 71 -64.23 -9.13 -10.76
C LEU A 71 -64.23 -8.75 -12.25
N ALA A 72 -65.36 -8.97 -12.92
CA ALA A 72 -65.60 -8.50 -14.28
C ALA A 72 -65.85 -6.98 -14.29
N PRO A 73 -65.14 -6.17 -15.11
CA PRO A 73 -65.34 -4.73 -15.17
C PRO A 73 -66.66 -4.38 -15.87
N LYS A 74 -67.74 -4.22 -15.10
CA LYS A 74 -69.10 -3.86 -15.57
C LYS A 74 -69.22 -2.38 -16.01
N MET A 75 -68.19 -1.80 -16.62
CA MET A 75 -68.17 -0.41 -17.08
C MET A 75 -67.85 -0.33 -18.57
N THR A 76 -68.89 -0.12 -19.39
CA THR A 76 -68.71 0.43 -20.74
C THR A 76 -68.24 1.88 -20.61
N PRO A 77 -67.07 2.26 -21.15
CA PRO A 77 -66.52 3.61 -20.96
C PRO A 77 -67.30 4.63 -21.78
N ALA A 78 -68.24 5.34 -21.13
CA ALA A 78 -69.01 6.45 -21.74
C ALA A 78 -68.21 7.77 -21.85
N TRP A 79 -66.95 7.79 -21.42
CA TRP A 79 -66.12 8.98 -21.31
C TRP A 79 -65.56 9.43 -22.68
N LYS A 80 -66.24 10.38 -23.33
CA LYS A 80 -65.69 11.08 -24.50
C LYS A 80 -64.64 12.11 -24.03
N TYR A 81 -63.38 11.90 -24.38
CA TYR A 81 -62.33 12.89 -24.16
C TYR A 81 -62.59 14.16 -24.99
N ILE A 82 -62.46 15.33 -24.36
CA ILE A 82 -62.51 16.64 -24.98
C ILE A 82 -61.22 17.36 -24.57
N SER A 83 -60.38 17.71 -25.54
CA SER A 83 -59.14 18.46 -25.31
C SER A 83 -59.43 19.95 -25.11
N PRO A 84 -59.12 20.55 -23.95
CA PRO A 84 -59.22 22.00 -23.77
C PRO A 84 -58.00 22.67 -24.41
N GLU A 85 -58.18 23.24 -25.59
CA GLU A 85 -57.08 23.71 -26.48
C GLU A 85 -56.15 24.77 -25.86
N SER A 86 -56.62 25.53 -24.85
CA SER A 86 -55.94 26.72 -24.33
C SER A 86 -55.31 26.59 -22.93
N LEU A 87 -55.53 25.48 -22.19
CA LEU A 87 -55.04 25.35 -20.80
C LEU A 87 -53.51 25.27 -20.66
N ALA A 88 -52.77 25.03 -21.76
CA ALA A 88 -51.32 24.83 -21.74
C ALA A 88 -50.50 26.14 -21.63
N ILE A 89 -51.11 27.32 -21.80
CA ILE A 89 -50.40 28.58 -22.05
C ILE A 89 -50.04 29.34 -20.74
N GLY A 90 -50.74 29.07 -19.63
CA GLY A 90 -50.53 29.73 -18.33
C GLY A 90 -50.46 28.74 -17.17
N GLY A 91 -49.33 28.06 -17.02
CA GLY A 91 -49.13 27.04 -15.99
C GLY A 91 -48.99 27.61 -14.57
N ILE A 92 -49.85 27.16 -13.65
CA ILE A 92 -49.75 27.44 -12.20
C ILE A 92 -48.49 26.81 -11.57
N TYR A 93 -48.00 25.72 -12.15
CA TYR A 93 -46.84 24.96 -11.68
C TYR A 93 -45.56 25.41 -12.39
N SER A 94 -44.46 25.56 -11.64
CA SER A 94 -43.16 25.82 -12.26
C SER A 94 -42.65 24.60 -13.04
N GLU A 95 -41.71 24.80 -13.97
CA GLU A 95 -41.04 23.70 -14.69
C GLU A 95 -40.38 22.68 -13.74
N LYS A 96 -39.95 23.13 -12.55
CA LYS A 96 -39.34 22.27 -11.53
C LYS A 96 -40.38 21.34 -10.92
N ASP A 97 -41.59 21.86 -10.67
CA ASP A 97 -42.70 21.11 -10.07
C ASP A 97 -43.32 20.14 -11.07
N THR A 98 -43.53 20.57 -12.33
CA THR A 98 -44.03 19.69 -13.39
C THR A 98 -43.04 18.56 -13.71
N LYS A 99 -41.72 18.85 -13.73
CA LYS A 99 -40.68 17.82 -13.86
C LYS A 99 -40.67 16.86 -12.67
N LYS A 100 -40.71 17.37 -11.44
CA LYS A 100 -40.78 16.55 -10.22
C LYS A 100 -42.01 15.64 -10.18
N LEU A 101 -43.17 16.16 -10.56
CA LEU A 101 -44.42 15.38 -10.66
C LEU A 101 -44.32 14.32 -11.76
N ARG A 102 -43.77 14.66 -12.92
CA ARG A 102 -43.52 13.71 -14.03
C ARG A 102 -42.59 12.57 -13.59
N ASP A 103 -41.49 12.88 -12.92
CA ASP A 103 -40.55 11.86 -12.42
C ASP A 103 -41.18 10.98 -11.33
N LEU A 104 -42.02 11.53 -10.44
CA LEU A 104 -42.80 10.75 -9.46
C LEU A 104 -43.78 9.77 -10.13
N ILE A 105 -44.50 10.20 -11.16
CA ILE A 105 -45.45 9.35 -11.92
C ILE A 105 -44.72 8.27 -12.72
N VAL A 106 -43.55 8.58 -13.27
CA VAL A 106 -42.76 7.67 -14.12
C VAL A 106 -41.85 6.73 -13.30
N PHE A 107 -41.54 7.05 -12.04
CA PHE A 107 -40.65 6.26 -11.19
C PHE A 107 -41.05 4.78 -11.04
N PRO A 108 -42.33 4.41 -10.77
CA PRO A 108 -42.73 3.00 -10.67
C PRO A 108 -42.44 2.19 -11.94
N LEU A 109 -42.59 2.81 -13.11
CA LEU A 109 -42.33 2.20 -14.42
C LEU A 109 -40.83 1.98 -14.65
N LYS A 110 -39.99 2.96 -14.28
CA LYS A 110 -38.51 2.87 -14.40
C LYS A 110 -37.87 1.94 -13.38
N ARG A 111 -38.47 1.77 -12.19
CA ARG A 111 -37.87 1.05 -11.05
C ARG A 111 -37.40 -0.38 -11.40
N GLY A 112 -38.18 -1.11 -12.19
CA GLY A 112 -37.82 -2.48 -12.62
C GLY A 112 -36.58 -2.52 -13.50
N ALA A 113 -36.45 -1.60 -14.45
CA ALA A 113 -35.28 -1.51 -15.33
C ALA A 113 -34.02 -1.13 -14.54
N ILE A 114 -34.10 -0.12 -13.67
CA ILE A 114 -32.97 0.31 -12.83
C ILE A 114 -32.48 -0.83 -11.93
N MET A 115 -33.40 -1.58 -11.29
CA MET A 115 -33.03 -2.71 -10.44
C MET A 115 -32.39 -3.85 -11.24
N ASN A 116 -32.86 -4.13 -12.45
CA ASN A 116 -32.23 -5.12 -13.34
C ASN A 116 -30.82 -4.71 -13.77
N THR A 117 -30.55 -3.42 -13.99
CA THR A 117 -29.18 -2.94 -14.26
C THR A 117 -28.29 -3.09 -13.02
N ILE A 118 -28.77 -2.71 -11.83
CA ILE A 118 -28.01 -2.90 -10.57
C ILE A 118 -27.69 -4.39 -10.34
N LEU A 119 -28.66 -5.29 -10.56
CA LEU A 119 -28.46 -6.72 -10.41
C LEU A 119 -27.49 -7.31 -11.46
N ARG A 120 -27.51 -6.81 -12.70
CA ARG A 120 -26.51 -7.18 -13.72
C ARG A 120 -25.09 -6.77 -13.30
N GLY A 121 -24.91 -5.52 -12.87
CA GLY A 121 -23.61 -5.06 -12.35
C GLY A 121 -23.13 -5.87 -11.13
N ALA A 122 -24.02 -6.12 -10.17
CA ALA A 122 -23.73 -6.93 -8.98
C ALA A 122 -23.42 -8.42 -9.29
N THR A 123 -23.86 -8.93 -10.43
CA THR A 123 -23.54 -10.29 -10.93
C THR A 123 -22.38 -10.31 -11.94
N GLY A 124 -21.64 -9.20 -12.08
CA GLY A 124 -20.47 -9.12 -12.96
C GLY A 124 -20.78 -8.99 -14.46
N HIS A 125 -22.05 -8.79 -14.83
CA HIS A 125 -22.43 -8.53 -16.22
C HIS A 125 -22.15 -7.06 -16.59
N HIS A 126 -21.73 -6.83 -17.84
CA HIS A 126 -21.61 -5.48 -18.37
C HIS A 126 -22.97 -4.76 -18.36
N VAL A 127 -22.94 -3.45 -18.12
CA VAL A 127 -24.12 -2.61 -18.01
C VAL A 127 -23.89 -1.27 -18.71
N ASN A 128 -24.74 -0.93 -19.68
CA ASN A 128 -24.82 0.45 -20.15
C ASN A 128 -25.42 1.30 -19.03
N THR A 129 -24.70 2.33 -18.62
CA THR A 129 -25.09 3.31 -17.60
C THR A 129 -25.92 4.46 -18.16
N ASP A 130 -26.27 4.42 -19.46
CA ASP A 130 -27.02 5.45 -20.16
C ASP A 130 -28.35 5.76 -19.45
N GLY A 131 -28.45 6.99 -18.91
CA GLY A 131 -29.61 7.45 -18.17
C GLY A 131 -29.73 6.96 -16.71
N ILE A 132 -28.74 6.25 -16.17
CA ILE A 132 -28.70 5.79 -14.77
C ILE A 132 -27.52 6.45 -14.05
N SER A 133 -27.74 7.65 -13.53
CA SER A 133 -26.78 8.36 -12.68
C SER A 133 -26.60 7.63 -11.34
N ILE A 134 -25.37 7.22 -11.03
CA ILE A 134 -25.03 6.56 -9.75
C ILE A 134 -24.83 7.61 -8.62
N SER A 135 -24.54 8.86 -8.97
CA SER A 135 -24.23 9.96 -8.05
C SER A 135 -25.26 10.20 -6.92
N PRO A 136 -26.58 10.00 -7.10
CA PRO A 136 -27.53 10.10 -5.99
C PRO A 136 -27.32 9.02 -4.90
N PHE A 137 -26.89 7.80 -5.28
CA PHE A 137 -26.53 6.75 -4.33
C PHE A 137 -25.17 7.05 -3.66
N LEU A 138 -24.24 7.64 -4.41
CA LEU A 138 -22.93 8.12 -3.94
C LEU A 138 -22.98 9.61 -3.57
N THR A 139 -23.99 9.99 -2.78
CA THR A 139 -24.12 11.36 -2.27
C THR A 139 -22.90 11.69 -1.38
N GLU A 140 -22.37 12.91 -1.51
CA GLU A 140 -21.22 13.44 -0.77
C GLU A 140 -21.24 13.10 0.74
N LYS A 141 -22.41 13.21 1.38
CA LYS A 141 -22.59 12.87 2.80
C LYS A 141 -22.27 11.39 3.11
N ILE A 142 -22.69 10.45 2.25
CA ILE A 142 -22.43 9.02 2.41
C ILE A 142 -20.93 8.73 2.20
N LEU A 143 -20.31 9.38 1.21
CA LEU A 143 -18.86 9.31 1.00
C LEU A 143 -18.08 9.83 2.21
N ASN A 144 -18.49 10.97 2.78
CA ASN A 144 -17.84 11.58 3.93
C ASN A 144 -18.06 10.77 5.22
N ASP A 145 -19.28 10.26 5.45
CA ASP A 145 -19.58 9.37 6.58
C ASP A 145 -18.76 8.07 6.50
N ILE A 146 -18.60 7.47 5.30
CA ILE A 146 -17.74 6.28 5.11
C ILE A 146 -16.26 6.64 5.29
N ALA A 147 -15.80 7.77 4.74
CA ALA A 147 -14.43 8.23 4.85
C ALA A 147 -14.05 8.49 6.30
N ALA A 148 -14.79 9.32 7.04
CA ALA A 148 -14.52 9.64 8.44
C ALA A 148 -14.55 8.40 9.35
N ASN A 149 -15.54 7.52 9.20
CA ASN A 149 -15.67 6.31 10.02
C ASN A 149 -14.70 5.17 9.67
N SER A 150 -14.00 5.27 8.52
CA SER A 150 -12.92 4.37 8.13
C SER A 150 -11.54 4.95 8.45
N TRP A 151 -11.33 6.23 8.10
CA TRP A 151 -10.09 6.96 8.34
C TRP A 151 -9.74 7.04 9.82
N SER A 152 -10.70 7.37 10.68
CA SER A 152 -10.48 7.39 12.14
C SER A 152 -9.94 6.06 12.70
N LYS A 153 -10.39 4.92 12.19
CA LYS A 153 -9.94 3.58 12.61
C LYS A 153 -8.53 3.27 12.11
N ILE A 154 -8.24 3.59 10.85
CA ILE A 154 -6.92 3.43 10.24
C ILE A 154 -5.90 4.33 10.95
N TRP A 155 -6.26 5.60 11.15
CA TRP A 155 -5.43 6.61 11.81
C TRP A 155 -5.15 6.28 13.27
N GLY A 156 -6.15 5.77 14.02
CA GLY A 156 -5.93 5.30 15.39
C GLY A 156 -4.83 4.23 15.48
N GLY A 157 -4.87 3.23 14.59
CA GLY A 157 -3.82 2.21 14.51
C GLY A 157 -2.45 2.78 14.11
N PHE A 158 -2.41 3.70 13.15
CA PHE A 158 -1.18 4.37 12.73
C PHE A 158 -0.55 5.22 13.85
N ILE A 159 -1.36 5.97 14.60
CA ILE A 159 -0.89 6.75 15.76
C ILE A 159 -0.35 5.83 16.85
N SER A 160 -1.02 4.71 17.18
CA SER A 160 -0.49 3.73 18.14
C SER A 160 0.87 3.18 17.71
N PHE A 161 1.03 2.78 16.44
CA PHE A 161 2.31 2.35 15.89
C PHE A 161 3.37 3.47 15.94
N GLY A 162 2.97 4.71 15.66
CA GLY A 162 3.81 5.90 15.79
C GLY A 162 4.34 6.10 17.21
N THR A 163 3.49 5.96 18.25
CA THR A 163 3.92 6.08 19.65
C THR A 163 4.91 4.99 20.05
N TYR A 164 4.65 3.73 19.70
CA TYR A 164 5.58 2.63 20.02
C TYR A 164 6.93 2.77 19.30
N SER A 165 6.92 3.12 18.01
CA SER A 165 8.14 3.32 17.23
C SER A 165 8.92 4.56 17.67
N ALA A 166 8.26 5.68 17.98
CA ALA A 166 8.89 6.88 18.53
C ALA A 166 9.58 6.61 19.88
N GLY A 167 8.99 5.78 20.76
CA GLY A 167 9.64 5.37 22.00
C GLY A 167 10.94 4.58 21.77
N LEU A 168 10.91 3.59 20.86
CA LEU A 168 12.08 2.78 20.53
C LEU A 168 13.18 3.59 19.81
N ILE A 169 12.79 4.48 18.90
CA ILE A 169 13.71 5.42 18.23
C ILE A 169 14.31 6.40 19.23
N GLY A 170 13.52 6.93 20.17
CA GLY A 170 14.00 7.84 21.22
C GLY A 170 15.05 7.19 22.14
N ILE A 171 14.81 5.94 22.56
CA ILE A 171 15.78 5.16 23.35
C ILE A 171 17.08 4.92 22.54
N PHE A 172 16.96 4.53 21.26
CA PHE A 172 18.13 4.37 20.38
C PHE A 172 18.90 5.69 20.19
N MET A 173 18.18 6.80 20.03
CA MET A 173 18.78 8.13 19.85
C MET A 173 19.48 8.62 21.13
N PHE A 174 18.97 8.29 22.31
CA PHE A 174 19.64 8.54 23.59
C PHE A 174 21.00 7.82 23.68
N PHE A 175 21.05 6.52 23.38
CA PHE A 175 22.32 5.79 23.34
C PHE A 175 23.30 6.35 22.30
N ARG A 176 22.80 6.75 21.12
CA ARG A 176 23.56 7.46 20.08
C ARG A 176 24.13 8.79 20.59
N ALA A 177 23.36 9.57 21.35
CA ALA A 177 23.79 10.84 21.92
C ALA A 177 24.85 10.65 23.02
N VAL A 178 24.68 9.67 23.91
CA VAL A 178 25.69 9.34 24.94
C VAL A 178 27.00 8.90 24.30
N LYS A 179 26.97 8.03 23.27
CA LYS A 179 28.19 7.68 22.52
C LYS A 179 28.84 8.91 21.87
N LEU A 180 28.05 9.77 21.22
CA LEU A 180 28.57 10.99 20.60
C LEU A 180 29.27 11.89 21.63
N ILE A 181 28.72 12.08 22.82
CA ILE A 181 29.36 12.89 23.89
C ILE A 181 30.71 12.29 24.33
N VAL A 182 30.80 10.96 24.46
CA VAL A 182 32.07 10.29 24.79
C VAL A 182 33.09 10.43 23.65
N ASP A 183 32.69 10.17 22.41
CA ASP A 183 33.57 10.32 21.25
C ASP A 183 34.03 11.78 21.08
N THR A 184 33.13 12.75 21.23
CA THR A 184 33.42 14.19 21.17
C THR A 184 34.35 14.65 22.30
N THR A 185 34.22 14.14 23.52
CA THR A 185 35.10 14.54 24.64
C THR A 185 36.51 13.97 24.50
N ILE A 186 36.66 12.72 24.08
CA ILE A 186 37.97 12.12 23.76
C ILE A 186 38.67 12.91 22.65
N HIS A 187 37.96 13.18 21.56
CA HIS A 187 38.49 13.95 20.44
C HIS A 187 38.79 15.41 20.78
N SER A 188 37.94 16.06 21.58
CA SER A 188 38.18 17.43 22.06
C SER A 188 39.42 17.50 22.96
N TYR A 189 39.70 16.47 23.77
CA TYR A 189 40.92 16.41 24.58
C TYR A 189 42.16 16.23 23.70
N ALA A 190 42.12 15.27 22.75
CA ALA A 190 43.21 15.01 21.82
C ALA A 190 43.52 16.21 20.89
N LEU A 191 42.50 16.99 20.50
CA LEU A 191 42.69 18.16 19.64
C LEU A 191 43.12 19.40 20.44
N TYR A 192 42.70 19.54 21.70
CA TYR A 192 43.15 20.61 22.59
C TYR A 192 44.66 20.57 22.84
N THR A 193 45.24 19.38 23.02
CA THR A 193 46.71 19.22 23.21
C THR A 193 47.54 19.51 21.97
N ILE A 194 46.95 19.52 20.76
CA ILE A 194 47.65 19.73 19.48
C ILE A 194 47.41 21.14 18.91
N TYR A 195 46.20 21.70 19.08
CA TYR A 195 45.74 22.91 18.38
C TYR A 195 45.38 24.09 19.29
N GLY A 196 45.33 23.91 20.62
CA GLY A 196 44.95 24.95 21.57
C GLY A 196 43.48 25.39 21.47
N TRP A 197 43.17 26.58 21.99
CA TRP A 197 41.78 27.07 22.08
C TRP A 197 41.30 27.62 20.73
N SER A 198 40.53 26.82 19.97
CA SER A 198 40.12 27.17 18.61
C SER A 198 38.78 26.54 18.19
N ILE A 199 38.15 27.13 17.16
CA ILE A 199 36.89 26.73 16.50
C ILE A 199 36.84 25.26 16.05
N HIS A 200 38.00 24.62 15.92
CA HIS A 200 38.18 23.22 15.53
C HIS A 200 37.41 22.22 16.42
N LEU A 201 37.03 22.64 17.65
CA LEU A 201 36.17 21.88 18.58
C LEU A 201 34.79 21.52 17.98
N LEU A 202 34.25 22.30 17.05
CA LEU A 202 33.02 21.96 16.31
C LEU A 202 33.20 20.76 15.36
N GLY A 203 34.43 20.45 14.94
CA GLY A 203 34.73 19.26 14.12
C GLY A 203 34.60 17.95 14.89
N ALA A 204 34.73 17.98 16.22
CA ALA A 204 34.62 16.81 17.10
C ALA A 204 33.18 16.25 17.19
N LEU A 205 32.19 16.93 16.60
CA LEU A 205 30.81 16.44 16.48
C LEU A 205 30.65 15.36 15.39
N TRP A 206 31.65 15.15 14.52
CA TRP A 206 31.62 14.15 13.46
C TRP A 206 32.94 13.40 13.34
N ASP A 207 32.90 12.09 13.58
CA ASP A 207 34.06 11.19 13.65
C ASP A 207 34.96 11.29 12.40
N SER A 208 34.37 11.18 11.21
CA SER A 208 35.07 11.30 9.91
C SER A 208 35.75 12.66 9.68
N VAL A 209 35.22 13.74 10.27
CA VAL A 209 35.80 15.09 10.16
C VAL A 209 37.00 15.20 11.10
N THR A 210 36.95 14.56 12.26
CA THR A 210 38.05 14.56 13.22
C THR A 210 39.26 13.78 12.70
N TYR A 211 39.06 12.60 12.09
CA TYR A 211 40.15 11.86 11.43
C TYR A 211 40.84 12.69 10.34
N LEU A 212 40.08 13.43 9.54
CA LEU A 212 40.62 14.33 8.51
C LEU A 212 41.42 15.50 9.12
N LEU A 213 40.91 16.12 10.19
CA LEU A 213 41.57 17.20 10.93
C LEU A 213 42.88 16.75 11.60
N LEU A 214 42.90 15.56 12.21
CA LEU A 214 44.11 14.98 12.79
C LEU A 214 45.19 14.76 11.72
N HIS A 215 44.82 14.20 10.57
CA HIS A 215 45.76 13.96 9.47
C HIS A 215 46.35 15.28 8.91
N ILE A 216 45.52 16.32 8.76
CA ILE A 216 45.98 17.66 8.31
C ILE A 216 46.89 18.32 9.36
N GLY A 217 46.57 18.19 10.66
CA GLY A 217 47.41 18.71 11.74
C GLY A 217 48.78 18.03 11.82
N GLN A 218 48.79 16.70 11.71
CA GLN A 218 50.01 15.89 11.74
C GLN A 218 50.93 16.21 10.54
N ARG A 219 50.36 16.44 9.36
CA ARG A 219 51.10 16.87 8.16
C ARG A 219 51.80 18.22 8.35
N ARG A 220 51.14 19.20 8.96
CA ARG A 220 51.74 20.52 9.25
C ARG A 220 52.95 20.43 10.18
N GLN A 221 52.93 19.56 11.18
CA GLN A 221 54.11 19.35 12.03
C GLN A 221 55.26 18.68 11.28
N HIS A 222 54.98 17.71 10.41
CA HIS A 222 56.00 17.07 9.57
C HIS A 222 56.65 18.08 8.61
N GLU A 223 55.86 18.94 7.95
CA GLU A 223 56.36 20.00 7.07
C GLU A 223 57.21 21.02 7.86
N GLY A 224 56.78 21.45 9.05
CA GLY A 224 57.57 22.32 9.92
C GLY A 224 58.89 21.71 10.42
N HIS A 225 58.89 20.41 10.72
CA HIS A 225 60.10 19.69 11.15
C HIS A 225 61.12 19.53 10.00
N VAL A 226 60.65 19.19 8.79
CA VAL A 226 61.51 19.11 7.59
C VAL A 226 62.12 20.47 7.25
N VAL A 227 61.34 21.57 7.29
CA VAL A 227 61.87 22.93 7.01
C VAL A 227 62.95 23.35 8.03
N ASN A 228 62.82 22.96 9.30
CA ASN A 228 63.87 23.20 10.29
C ASN A 228 65.13 22.34 10.03
N ILE A 229 64.98 21.08 9.62
CA ILE A 229 66.12 20.23 9.22
C ILE A 229 66.83 20.84 8.01
N GLU A 230 66.12 21.20 6.93
CA GLU A 230 66.76 21.82 5.76
C GLU A 230 67.42 23.17 6.08
N ARG A 231 66.94 23.92 7.09
CA ARG A 231 67.62 25.14 7.54
C ARG A 231 68.94 24.80 8.23
N LEU A 232 68.92 23.87 9.18
CA LEU A 232 70.11 23.41 9.90
C LEU A 232 71.14 22.77 8.94
N ASP A 233 70.70 22.03 7.93
CA ASP A 233 71.61 21.45 6.93
C ASP A 233 72.19 22.50 5.97
N ARG A 234 71.42 23.54 5.59
CA ARG A 234 71.98 24.71 4.88
C ARG A 234 72.99 25.48 5.74
N GLU A 235 72.74 25.65 7.04
CA GLU A 235 73.70 26.25 7.97
C GLU A 235 74.99 25.41 8.08
N ARG A 236 74.89 24.08 8.19
CA ARG A 236 76.03 23.14 8.15
C ARG A 236 76.76 23.11 6.80
N GLU A 237 76.09 23.43 5.70
CA GLU A 237 76.69 23.48 4.37
C GLU A 237 77.45 24.80 4.14
N ILE A 238 76.87 25.93 4.56
CA ILE A 238 77.56 27.24 4.61
C ILE A 238 78.81 27.16 5.51
N GLN A 239 78.72 26.50 6.66
CA GLN A 239 79.87 26.27 7.55
C GLN A 239 80.98 25.49 6.83
N ARG A 240 80.63 24.38 6.17
CA ARG A 240 81.59 23.56 5.39
C ARG A 240 82.16 24.28 4.18
N GLU A 241 81.42 25.21 3.58
CA GLU A 241 81.94 26.05 2.48
C GLU A 241 82.95 27.08 2.99
N GLY A 242 82.68 27.71 4.14
CA GLY A 242 83.65 28.56 4.84
C GLY A 242 84.93 27.81 5.18
N ASP A 243 84.82 26.60 5.75
CA ASP A 243 85.97 25.75 6.05
C ASP A 243 86.72 25.35 4.76
N ARG A 244 86.03 25.00 3.67
CA ARG A 244 86.66 24.67 2.36
C ARG A 244 87.50 25.82 1.81
N HIS A 245 87.07 27.06 1.96
CA HIS A 245 87.85 28.21 1.50
C HIS A 245 89.16 28.40 2.28
N ILE A 246 89.25 27.95 3.54
CA ILE A 246 90.48 28.03 4.35
C ILE A 246 91.52 26.98 3.89
N TYR A 247 91.07 25.81 3.42
CA TYR A 247 91.98 24.74 2.95
C TYR A 247 92.35 24.84 1.45
N ALA A 248 91.70 25.72 0.68
CA ALA A 248 91.94 25.86 -0.75
C ALA A 248 93.25 26.58 -1.12
N GLU A 249 93.86 27.34 -0.20
CA GLU A 249 95.05 28.15 -0.49
C GLU A 249 96.38 27.36 -0.41
N ASN A 250 96.39 26.13 0.11
CA ASN A 250 97.63 25.39 0.42
C ASN A 250 97.59 23.89 0.04
N ILE A 251 97.45 23.55 -1.25
CA ILE A 251 97.67 22.17 -1.77
C ILE A 251 98.49 22.18 -3.07
N PRO A 252 99.72 21.64 -3.10
CA PRO A 252 100.47 21.38 -4.34
C PRO A 252 100.01 20.10 -5.05
N MET A 253 100.39 19.95 -6.32
CA MET A 253 99.89 18.96 -7.28
C MET A 253 100.66 17.61 -7.26
N ILE A 254 100.16 16.61 -8.03
CA ILE A 254 100.87 15.37 -8.50
C ILE A 254 100.95 14.23 -7.43
N GLN A 255 100.83 12.91 -7.68
CA GLN A 255 100.94 12.03 -8.88
C GLN A 255 99.82 10.94 -8.88
N GLN A 256 99.55 10.28 -10.03
CA GLN A 256 98.72 9.06 -10.15
C GLN A 256 99.56 7.79 -10.40
N GLU A 257 99.12 6.62 -9.89
CA GLU A 257 99.50 5.30 -10.43
C GLU A 257 98.40 4.23 -10.14
N PRO A 258 98.15 3.22 -11.01
CA PRO A 258 97.02 2.28 -10.87
C PRO A 258 97.43 0.82 -10.57
N THR A 259 96.56 0.06 -9.88
CA THR A 259 96.74 -1.39 -9.63
C THR A 259 95.45 -2.18 -9.87
N THR A 260 95.58 -3.36 -10.49
CA THR A 260 94.48 -4.33 -10.74
C THR A 260 94.77 -5.65 -10.04
N LEU A 261 93.73 -6.39 -9.60
CA LEU A 261 93.50 -7.83 -9.87
C LEU A 261 92.21 -8.40 -9.23
N ALA A 262 91.80 -9.58 -9.73
CA ALA A 262 91.04 -10.69 -9.10
C ALA A 262 89.88 -10.36 -8.10
N ARG A 263 88.60 -10.70 -8.37
CA ARG A 263 87.97 -12.03 -8.63
C ARG A 263 87.79 -12.88 -7.37
N ASP A 264 86.53 -13.12 -6.98
CA ASP A 264 85.99 -14.48 -6.80
C ASP A 264 84.45 -14.53 -6.68
N THR A 265 83.88 -15.73 -6.83
CA THR A 265 82.44 -16.05 -6.76
C THR A 265 82.31 -17.54 -6.45
N PRO A 266 81.31 -17.99 -5.66
CA PRO A 266 80.38 -18.97 -6.25
C PRO A 266 78.94 -19.01 -5.68
N THR A 267 78.05 -19.57 -6.52
CA THR A 267 76.84 -20.39 -6.21
C THR A 267 75.57 -19.80 -5.53
N ALA A 268 74.43 -20.08 -6.18
CA ALA A 268 73.06 -20.15 -5.62
C ALA A 268 72.73 -21.62 -5.19
N PRO A 269 71.52 -21.95 -4.66
CA PRO A 269 70.23 -22.05 -5.42
C PRO A 269 69.04 -21.35 -4.70
N ALA A 270 67.86 -21.03 -5.25
CA ALA A 270 67.05 -21.40 -6.44
C ALA A 270 65.85 -22.36 -6.18
N ARG A 271 64.61 -21.82 -6.32
CA ARG A 271 63.28 -22.41 -6.67
C ARG A 271 62.18 -21.35 -6.37
N ASP A 272 61.20 -21.00 -7.21
CA ASP A 272 60.26 -21.74 -8.10
C ASP A 272 59.21 -22.54 -7.29
N THR A 273 57.89 -22.59 -7.56
CA THR A 273 56.95 -22.15 -8.64
C THR A 273 55.64 -21.62 -7.98
N LEU A 274 54.54 -21.16 -8.59
CA LEU A 274 54.00 -21.04 -9.97
C LEU A 274 53.80 -19.53 -10.34
N THR A 275 53.11 -18.98 -11.37
CA THR A 275 51.97 -19.36 -12.27
C THR A 275 50.59 -19.47 -11.56
N ALA A 276 49.41 -19.21 -12.17
CA ALA A 276 49.06 -18.92 -13.57
C ALA A 276 47.84 -17.96 -13.75
N LEU A 277 47.61 -17.61 -15.03
CA LEU A 277 46.51 -16.92 -15.76
C LEU A 277 45.11 -16.78 -15.10
N ALA A 278 44.23 -15.79 -15.37
CA ALA A 278 43.99 -14.76 -16.43
C ALA A 278 42.67 -14.98 -17.22
N ALA A 279 42.33 -14.01 -18.10
CA ALA A 279 41.02 -13.73 -18.74
C ALA A 279 39.99 -13.06 -17.77
N ASN A 280 39.28 -11.98 -18.11
CA ASN A 280 38.58 -11.54 -19.34
C ASN A 280 37.34 -12.42 -19.65
N THR A 281 36.21 -11.89 -20.15
CA THR A 281 35.95 -10.63 -20.88
C THR A 281 34.47 -10.18 -20.69
N ASP A 282 34.10 -8.98 -21.15
CA ASP A 282 32.87 -8.59 -21.91
C ASP A 282 31.48 -9.27 -21.69
N SER A 283 30.32 -8.65 -21.91
CA SER A 283 29.90 -7.26 -22.24
C SER A 283 28.36 -7.14 -22.09
N SER A 284 27.83 -5.93 -22.30
CA SER A 284 26.43 -5.51 -22.51
C SER A 284 25.38 -6.59 -22.90
N THR A 285 24.14 -6.47 -22.37
CA THR A 285 22.90 -6.16 -23.13
C THR A 285 21.61 -6.50 -22.32
N ALA A 286 20.53 -5.75 -22.55
CA ALA A 286 19.17 -6.00 -22.04
C ALA A 286 18.13 -5.55 -23.09
N PRO A 287 16.81 -5.76 -22.92
CA PRO A 287 16.06 -6.82 -22.20
C PRO A 287 15.41 -7.80 -23.21
N PRO A 288 14.45 -8.68 -22.82
CA PRO A 288 13.03 -8.33 -23.11
C PRO A 288 11.94 -8.94 -22.17
N LEU A 289 10.69 -8.51 -22.38
CA LEU A 289 9.42 -9.17 -22.01
C LEU A 289 9.00 -10.17 -23.14
N PRO A 290 7.96 -11.05 -23.06
CA PRO A 290 6.70 -10.94 -22.30
C PRO A 290 6.12 -12.30 -21.77
N SER A 291 4.79 -12.48 -21.83
CA SER A 291 3.95 -13.66 -21.44
C SER A 291 3.87 -13.96 -19.93
N GLU A 292 2.71 -14.00 -19.25
CA GLU A 292 1.42 -14.69 -19.49
C GLU A 292 1.43 -16.14 -18.97
N TYR A 293 0.70 -16.41 -17.88
CA TYR A 293 0.16 -17.73 -17.52
C TYR A 293 -1.03 -17.63 -16.54
N THR A 294 -1.75 -18.74 -16.36
CA THR A 294 -3.19 -18.78 -16.03
C THR A 294 -3.54 -19.27 -14.61
N HIS A 295 -4.83 -19.23 -14.29
CA HIS A 295 -5.43 -19.66 -13.02
C HIS A 295 -5.04 -21.08 -12.58
N ALA A 296 -4.83 -21.24 -11.27
CA ALA A 296 -5.10 -22.48 -10.55
C ALA A 296 -5.73 -22.15 -9.18
N SER A 297 -6.89 -22.73 -8.88
CA SER A 297 -7.60 -22.52 -7.61
C SER A 297 -7.79 -23.84 -6.87
N THR A 298 -7.33 -23.91 -5.62
CA THR A 298 -7.68 -25.01 -4.69
C THR A 298 -7.96 -24.45 -3.29
N THR A 299 -8.86 -25.10 -2.56
CA THR A 299 -9.45 -24.61 -1.31
C THR A 299 -9.18 -25.57 -0.15
N LYS A 300 -8.83 -25.06 1.05
CA LYS A 300 -9.27 -25.66 2.34
C LYS A 300 -9.01 -24.82 3.60
N VAL A 301 -10.11 -24.32 4.17
CA VAL A 301 -10.55 -24.54 5.56
C VAL A 301 -9.50 -24.65 6.69
N ARG A 302 -9.36 -23.58 7.49
CA ARG A 302 -9.38 -23.62 8.98
C ARG A 302 -9.66 -22.22 9.54
N ARG A 303 -10.91 -21.94 9.97
CA ARG A 303 -11.45 -22.09 11.33
C ARG A 303 -10.81 -21.19 12.42
N ASN A 304 -11.44 -20.04 12.60
CA ASN A 304 -11.86 -19.42 13.88
C ASN A 304 -11.10 -19.82 15.16
N ALA A 305 -10.12 -19.01 15.57
CA ALA A 305 -9.64 -18.96 16.96
C ALA A 305 -8.92 -17.64 17.25
N TRP A 306 -9.63 -16.52 17.47
CA TRP A 306 -9.04 -15.24 17.97
C TRP A 306 -10.11 -14.25 18.52
N LYS A 307 -11.07 -14.74 19.34
CA LYS A 307 -12.17 -13.93 19.92
C LYS A 307 -12.37 -14.09 21.44
N SER A 308 -11.33 -14.51 22.18
CA SER A 308 -11.45 -14.83 23.61
C SER A 308 -10.28 -14.36 24.48
N PHE A 309 -9.77 -13.13 24.29
CA PHE A 309 -8.70 -12.58 25.12
C PHE A 309 -8.83 -11.09 25.54
N SER A 310 -9.95 -10.42 25.20
CA SER A 310 -10.17 -8.98 25.50
C SER A 310 -11.31 -8.68 26.48
N LYS A 311 -11.79 -9.69 27.23
CA LYS A 311 -12.83 -9.51 28.27
C LYS A 311 -12.32 -9.89 29.67
N ALA A 312 -11.20 -9.30 30.07
CA ALA A 312 -10.58 -9.57 31.38
C ALA A 312 -9.83 -8.36 31.99
N TRP A 313 -10.21 -7.12 31.67
CA TRP A 313 -9.55 -5.93 32.26
C TRP A 313 -10.44 -4.67 32.41
N VAL A 314 -11.70 -4.84 32.84
CA VAL A 314 -12.58 -3.73 33.28
C VAL A 314 -13.42 -4.19 34.48
N ARG A 315 -12.79 -4.39 35.66
CA ARG A 315 -13.54 -4.56 36.93
C ARG A 315 -12.73 -4.41 38.24
N SER A 316 -11.85 -3.42 38.35
CA SER A 316 -11.32 -2.93 39.63
C SER A 316 -10.65 -1.56 39.41
N SER A 317 -10.83 -0.64 40.37
CA SER A 317 -10.52 0.80 40.26
C SER A 317 -11.46 1.55 39.32
#